data_AF-A0A0P7GNZ4-F1
#
_entry.id   AF-A0A0P7GNZ4-F1
#
_cell.length_a   1.000
_cell.length_b   1.000
_cell.length_c   1.000
_cell.angle_alpha   90.00
_cell.angle_beta   90.00
_cell.angle_gamma   90.00
#
_symmetry.space_group_name_H-M   'P 1'
#
loop_
_entity.id
_entity.type
_entity.pdbx_description
1 polymer ?
#
loop_
_entity_poly.entity_id
_entity_poly.type
_entity_poly.pdbx_seq_one_letter_code
_entity_poly.pdbx_strand_id
1 'polypeptide(L)' 'MNSSTRTKTTLFCSVCGHESPPDGDWDESETTTELGQRLTLSCPDCGTTITRRPLRGPGVDTVVAGD' A
#
# COMPACT_ATOMS: atom_id res chain seq x y z
N MET A 1 -11.60 -19.05 -4.92
CA MET A 1 -11.91 -18.07 -3.86
C MET A 1 -10.64 -17.25 -3.63
N ASN A 2 -10.62 -15.96 -3.98
CA ASN A 2 -9.44 -15.11 -3.74
C ASN A 2 -9.30 -14.89 -2.24
N SER A 3 -8.32 -15.55 -1.65
CA SER A 3 -7.88 -15.33 -0.27
C SER A 3 -7.29 -13.94 -0.18
N SER A 4 -8.16 -12.94 -0.03
CA SER A 4 -7.78 -11.61 0.44
C SER A 4 -7.04 -11.84 1.75
N THR A 5 -5.71 -11.70 1.71
CA THR A 5 -4.83 -11.89 2.86
C THR A 5 -5.25 -10.90 3.92
N ARG A 6 -6.14 -11.31 4.83
CA ARG A 6 -6.65 -10.48 5.91
C ARG A 6 -5.52 -10.25 6.91
N THR A 7 -4.65 -9.30 6.58
CA THR A 7 -3.57 -8.83 7.45
C THR A 7 -4.21 -8.20 8.68
N LYS A 8 -3.75 -8.62 9.86
CA LYS A 8 -4.21 -8.13 11.18
C LYS A 8 -3.81 -6.68 11.49
N THR A 9 -3.27 -5.97 10.51
CA THR A 9 -2.76 -4.62 10.67
C THR A 9 -3.89 -3.64 10.38
N THR A 10 -4.23 -2.79 11.35
CA THR A 10 -5.14 -1.66 11.12
C THR A 10 -4.29 -0.41 10.91
N LEU A 11 -4.57 0.34 9.85
CA LEU A 11 -4.00 1.66 9.66
C LEU A 11 -4.91 2.70 10.30
N PHE A 12 -4.32 3.79 10.77
CA PHE A 12 -5.02 4.89 11.41
C PHE A 12 -4.61 6.21 10.75
N CYS A 13 -5.58 7.06 10.47
CA CYS A 13 -5.34 8.41 10.01
C CYS A 13 -4.89 9.30 11.16
N SER A 14 -3.71 9.90 11.03
CA SER A 14 -3.14 10.82 12.03
C SER A 14 -3.88 12.15 12.17
N VAL A 15 -4.82 12.46 11.26
CA VAL A 15 -5.51 13.75 11.21
C VAL A 15 -6.96 13.65 11.70
N CYS A 16 -7.76 12.74 11.15
CA CYS A 16 -9.17 12.60 11.52
C CYS A 16 -9.45 11.38 12.42
N GLY A 17 -8.49 10.47 12.59
CA GLY A 17 -8.68 9.25 13.36
C GLY A 17 -9.43 8.13 12.64
N HIS A 18 -9.62 8.21 11.31
CA HIS A 18 -10.19 7.10 10.53
C HIS A 18 -9.33 5.84 10.68
N GLU A 19 -9.96 4.69 10.95
CA GLU A 19 -9.29 3.40 11.14
C GLU A 19 -9.80 2.38 10.12
N SER A 20 -8.89 1.86 9.29
CA SER A 20 -9.23 0.88 8.27
C SER A 20 -8.09 -0.09 8.02
N PRO A 21 -8.37 -1.36 7.67
CA PRO A 21 -7.32 -2.29 7.23
C PRO A 21 -6.61 -1.77 5.97
N PRO A 22 -5.35 -2.14 5.71
CA PRO A 22 -4.52 -1.57 4.63
C PRO A 22 -5.07 -1.76 3.23
N ASP A 23 -5.86 -2.82 3.00
CA ASP A 23 -6.54 -3.11 1.73
C ASP A 23 -8.06 -2.90 1.88
N GLY A 24 -8.45 -1.99 2.80
CA GLY A 24 -9.83 -1.63 3.12
C GLY A 24 -10.27 -0.34 2.43
N ASP A 25 -10.90 0.54 3.20
CA ASP A 25 -11.56 1.77 2.72
C ASP A 25 -10.60 2.93 2.37
N TRP A 26 -9.32 2.64 2.15
CA TRP A 26 -8.35 3.68 1.81
C TRP A 26 -8.50 4.09 0.34
N ASP A 27 -8.35 5.38 0.06
CA ASP A 27 -8.30 5.88 -1.31
C ASP A 27 -6.94 5.52 -1.92
N GLU A 28 -6.98 4.59 -2.87
CA GLU A 28 -5.81 4.01 -3.53
C GLU A 28 -5.49 4.79 -4.80
N SER A 29 -4.40 5.56 -4.79
CA SER A 29 -3.93 6.29 -5.97
C SER A 29 -2.60 5.72 -6.46
N GLU A 30 -2.64 5.14 -7.66
CA GLU A 30 -1.46 4.64 -8.36
C GLU A 30 -0.79 5.79 -9.14
N THR A 31 0.48 6.03 -8.85
CA THR A 31 1.28 7.04 -9.54
C THR A 31 2.48 6.37 -10.18
N THR A 32 2.64 6.56 -11.48
CA THR A 32 3.84 6.15 -12.21
C THR A 32 4.85 7.28 -12.17
N THR A 33 6.03 7.03 -11.59
CA THR A 33 7.16 7.96 -11.64
C THR A 33 8.33 7.34 -12.39
N GLU A 34 9.39 8.12 -12.62
CA GLU A 34 10.64 7.65 -13.23
C GLU A 34 11.30 6.48 -12.46
N LEU A 35 10.92 6.31 -11.18
CA LEU A 35 11.41 5.26 -10.29
C LEU A 35 10.50 4.02 -10.24
N GLY A 36 9.42 3.99 -11.03
CA GLY A 36 8.44 2.91 -11.09
C GLY A 36 7.06 3.27 -10.56
N GLN A 37 6.19 2.26 -10.47
CA GLN A 37 4.82 2.41 -9.98
C GLN A 37 4.80 2.50 -8.45
N ARG A 38 4.03 3.45 -7.92
CA ARG A 38 3.86 3.68 -6.49
C ARG A 38 2.39 3.76 -6.17
N LEU A 39 1.99 3.08 -5.09
CA LEU A 39 0.66 3.18 -4.53
C LEU A 39 0.67 4.14 -3.36
N THR A 40 -0.21 5.13 -3.42
CA THR A 40 -0.47 6.07 -2.35
C THR A 40 -1.81 5.72 -1.73
N LEU A 41 -1.82 5.50 -0.41
CA LEU A 41 -3.05 5.31 0.35
C LEU A 41 -3.40 6.63 1.05
N SER A 42 -4.58 7.16 0.76
CA SER A 42 -5.08 8.40 1.33
C SER A 42 -6.37 8.16 2.12
N CYS A 43 -6.59 8.97 3.14
CA CYS A 43 -7.82 8.91 3.92
C CYS A 43 -9.02 9.43 3.11
N PRO A 44 -10.13 8.69 3.01
CA PRO A 44 -11.31 9.13 2.27
C PRO A 44 -12.00 10.34 2.92
N ASP A 45 -11.92 10.48 4.25
CA ASP A 45 -12.60 11.57 4.98
C ASP A 45 -11.88 12.92 4.86
N CYS A 46 -10.55 12.93 4.93
CA CYS A 46 -9.76 14.16 5.01
C CYS A 46 -8.69 14.31 3.91
N GLY A 47 -8.51 13.31 3.05
CA GLY A 47 -7.52 13.31 1.97
C GLY A 47 -6.07 13.17 2.44
N THR A 48 -5.82 12.94 3.74
CA THR A 48 -4.46 12.80 4.26
C THR A 48 -3.79 11.54 3.73
N THR A 49 -2.61 11.67 3.14
CA THR A 49 -1.79 10.52 2.74
C THR A 49 -1.30 9.76 3.97
N ILE A 50 -1.74 8.51 4.10
CA ILE A 50 -1.37 7.62 5.21
C ILE A 50 -0.03 6.94 4.91
N THR A 51 0.11 6.41 3.70
CA THR A 51 1.35 5.73 3.31
C THR A 51 1.57 5.79 1.81
N ARG A 52 2.84 5.64 1.42
CA ARG A 52 3.28 5.50 0.03
C ARG A 52 4.15 4.27 -0.05
N ARG A 53 3.65 3.24 -0.75
CA ARG A 53 4.39 2.00 -0.97
C ARG A 53 4.79 1.88 -2.44
N PRO A 54 6.04 1.50 -2.75
CA PRO A 54 6.36 1.08 -4.12
C PRO A 54 5.52 -0.15 -4.43
N LEU A 55 4.78 -0.12 -5.53
CA LEU A 55 4.20 -1.34 -6.09
C LEU A 55 5.39 -2.09 -6.67
N ARG A 56 5.86 -3.11 -5.96
CA ARG A 56 6.90 -3.96 -6.53
C ARG A 56 6.32 -4.55 -7.81
N GLY A 57 6.86 -4.14 -8.96
CA GLY A 57 6.85 -5.00 -10.14
C GLY A 57 7.36 -6.39 -9.76
N PRO A 58 6.94 -7.44 -10.47
CA PRO A 58 7.01 -8.83 -10.03
C PRO A 58 8.32 -9.07 -9.31
N GLY A 59 8.23 -9.47 -8.04
CA GLY A 59 9.40 -9.76 -7.23
C GLY A 59 10.25 -10.79 -7.95
N VAL A 60 11.28 -10.34 -8.66
CA VAL A 60 12.33 -11.24 -9.11
C VAL A 60 13.21 -11.39 -7.89
N ASP A 61 12.93 -12.50 -7.23
CA ASP A 61 13.76 -13.16 -6.23
C ASP A 61 15.23 -12.95 -6.63
N THR A 62 16.00 -12.27 -5.78
CA THR A 62 17.45 -12.23 -5.92
C THR A 62 17.94 -13.67 -5.88
N VAL A 63 18.17 -14.26 -7.05
CA VAL A 63 19.00 -15.45 -7.17
C VAL A 63 20.40 -15.03 -6.73
N VAL A 64 20.68 -15.26 -5.45
CA VAL A 64 22.04 -15.25 -4.92
C VAL A 64 22.75 -16.39 -5.65
N ALA A 65 23.46 -16.06 -6.72
CA ALA A 65 24.37 -16.99 -7.36
C ALA A 65 25.51 -17.25 -6.35
N GLY A 66 25.37 -18.35 -5.60
CA GLY A 66 26.48 -19.00 -4.93
C GLY A 66 26.98 -20.14 -5.79
N ASP A 67 28.16 -19.97 -6.37
CA ASP A 67 29.35 -20.86 -6.30
C ASP A 67 30.35 -20.44 -7.41
#